data_AF-A0A1H3Z978-F1
#
_entry.id   AF-A0A1H3Z978-F1
#
_cell.length_a   1.000
_cell.length_b   1.000
_cell.length_c   1.000
_cell.angle_alpha   90.00
_cell.angle_beta   90.00
_cell.angle_gamma   90.00
#
_symmetry.space_group_name_H-M   'P 1'
#
loop_
_entity.id
_entity.type
_entity.pdbx_description
1 polymer ?
#
loop_
_entity_poly.entity_id
_entity_poly.type
_entity_poly.pdbx_seq_one_letter_code
_entity_poly.pdbx_strand_id
1 'polypeptide(L)'
;MLNKSQSISARLSADDYAYLMSIDRNGAVTQSEKVRELIAMARESVGMHSFARAYIASAEAVLPIKARYAEEDNRSLLVEALLELLAEGAAAVQSCADEQPLAPQLERKSLPAIEAFLEKILLLALQDSPRTADPESAARIKKQLDSLLNK
;
A
#
# COMPACT_ATOMS: atom_id res chain seq x y z
N MET A 1 14.03 -13.22 -13.66
CA MET A 1 13.83 -14.68 -13.86
C MET A 1 12.34 -14.95 -13.78
N LEU A 2 11.71 -15.31 -14.90
CA LEU A 2 10.25 -15.46 -15.02
C LEU A 2 9.71 -16.66 -14.24
N ASN A 3 8.54 -16.44 -13.61
CA ASN A 3 7.65 -17.38 -12.93
C ASN A 3 7.80 -18.86 -13.33
N LYS A 4 8.33 -19.69 -12.41
CA LYS A 4 8.10 -21.14 -12.47
C LYS A 4 6.69 -21.40 -11.97
N SER A 5 5.77 -21.76 -12.87
CA SER A 5 4.47 -22.31 -12.48
C SER A 5 4.69 -23.60 -11.70
N GLN A 6 4.35 -23.61 -10.40
CA GLN A 6 4.36 -24.82 -9.58
C GLN A 6 3.01 -25.51 -9.70
N SER A 7 3.02 -26.80 -10.03
CA SER A 7 1.82 -27.63 -10.02
C SER A 7 1.62 -28.24 -8.64
N ILE A 8 0.40 -28.15 -8.11
CA ILE A 8 0.00 -28.78 -6.84
C ILE A 8 -1.11 -29.80 -7.09
N SER A 9 -1.11 -30.87 -6.31
CA SER A 9 -2.21 -31.86 -6.28
C SER A 9 -2.90 -31.76 -4.92
N ALA A 10 -4.22 -31.57 -4.92
CA ALA A 10 -5.02 -31.48 -3.70
C ALA A 10 -6.05 -32.61 -3.67
N ARG A 11 -6.33 -33.14 -2.47
CA ARG A 11 -7.45 -34.08 -2.25
C ARG A 11 -8.63 -33.30 -1.72
N LEU A 12 -9.77 -33.43 -2.38
CA LEU A 12 -11.04 -32.82 -1.99
C LEU A 12 -12.02 -33.89 -1.53
N SER A 13 -12.94 -33.53 -0.65
CA SER A 13 -14.12 -34.37 -0.41
C SER A 13 -14.96 -34.46 -1.69
N ALA A 14 -15.84 -35.47 -1.78
CA ALA A 14 -16.75 -35.59 -2.92
C ALA A 14 -17.64 -34.34 -3.06
N ASP A 15 -18.10 -33.78 -1.95
CA ASP A 15 -18.96 -32.60 -1.91
C ASP A 15 -18.19 -31.34 -2.35
N ASP A 16 -16.95 -31.14 -1.89
CA ASP A 16 -16.11 -30.01 -2.30
C ASP A 16 -15.73 -30.07 -3.78
N TYR A 17 -15.50 -31.29 -4.30
CA TYR A 17 -15.23 -31.50 -5.72
C TYR A 17 -16.47 -31.17 -6.57
N ALA A 18 -17.65 -31.63 -6.16
CA ALA A 18 -18.91 -31.32 -6.83
C ALA A 18 -19.18 -29.81 -6.83
N TYR A 19 -18.94 -29.16 -5.69
CA TYR A 19 -19.04 -27.71 -5.56
C TYR A 19 -18.07 -27.00 -6.52
N LEU A 20 -16.78 -27.37 -6.51
CA LEU A 20 -15.78 -26.80 -7.43
C LEU A 20 -16.23 -26.91 -8.90
N MET A 21 -16.79 -28.06 -9.30
CA MET A 21 -17.22 -28.27 -10.69
C MET A 21 -18.41 -27.38 -11.06
N SER A 22 -19.27 -27.04 -10.10
CA SER A 22 -20.45 -26.18 -10.30
C SER A 22 -20.13 -24.69 -10.52
N ILE A 23 -18.87 -24.25 -10.30
CA ILE A 23 -18.47 -22.85 -10.43
C ILE A 23 -18.28 -22.46 -11.90
N ASP A 24 -19.28 -21.84 -12.52
CA ASP A 24 -19.19 -21.33 -13.89
C ASP A 24 -19.13 -19.79 -13.88
N ARG A 25 -18.00 -19.26 -13.40
CA ARG A 25 -17.73 -17.81 -13.35
C ARG A 25 -16.48 -17.44 -14.16
N ASN A 26 -16.50 -16.26 -14.76
CA ASN A 26 -15.36 -15.62 -15.43
C ASN A 26 -14.66 -16.50 -16.49
N GLY A 27 -15.37 -17.43 -17.12
CA GLY A 27 -14.83 -18.31 -18.16
C GLY A 27 -13.85 -19.37 -17.64
N ALA A 28 -13.86 -19.69 -16.34
CA ALA A 28 -13.07 -20.78 -15.79
C ALA A 28 -13.63 -22.14 -16.24
N VAL A 29 -12.99 -22.78 -17.23
CA VAL A 29 -13.46 -24.05 -17.81
C VAL A 29 -12.75 -25.23 -17.17
N THR A 30 -11.46 -25.10 -16.89
CA THR A 30 -10.63 -26.17 -16.32
C THR A 30 -10.65 -26.18 -14.80
N GLN A 31 -10.38 -27.34 -14.20
CA GLN A 31 -10.28 -27.48 -12.74
C GLN A 31 -9.26 -26.51 -12.13
N SER A 32 -8.12 -26.32 -12.79
CA SER A 32 -7.07 -25.40 -12.34
C SER A 32 -7.48 -23.93 -12.45
N GLU A 33 -8.34 -23.56 -13.41
CA GLU A 33 -8.92 -22.22 -13.48
C GLU A 33 -9.96 -22.01 -12.38
N LYS A 34 -10.84 -22.98 -12.15
CA LYS A 34 -11.86 -22.92 -11.08
C LYS A 34 -11.21 -22.81 -9.69
N VAL A 35 -10.09 -23.52 -9.46
CA VAL A 35 -9.30 -23.38 -8.21
C VAL A 35 -8.63 -22.00 -8.13
N ARG A 36 -8.08 -21.47 -9.23
CA ARG A 36 -7.50 -20.12 -9.24
C ARG A 36 -8.55 -19.05 -8.94
N GLU A 37 -9.75 -19.21 -9.48
CA GLU A 37 -10.88 -18.32 -9.22
C GLU A 37 -11.32 -18.38 -7.76
N LEU A 38 -11.44 -19.58 -7.17
CA LEU A 38 -11.71 -19.71 -5.74
C LEU A 38 -10.63 -19.06 -4.87
N ILE A 39 -9.36 -19.15 -5.26
CA ILE A 39 -8.27 -18.46 -4.55
C ILE A 39 -8.38 -16.95 -4.70
N ALA A 40 -8.76 -16.44 -5.88
CA ALA A 40 -9.01 -15.03 -6.11
C ALA A 40 -10.18 -14.53 -5.25
N MET A 41 -11.32 -15.24 -5.31
CA MET A 41 -12.50 -14.98 -4.48
C MET A 41 -12.17 -15.08 -2.98
N ALA A 42 -11.36 -16.04 -2.55
CA ALA A 42 -10.92 -16.15 -1.16
C ALA A 42 -9.98 -15.01 -0.74
N ARG A 43 -9.15 -14.51 -1.67
CA ARG A 43 -8.32 -13.32 -1.44
C ARG A 43 -9.18 -12.06 -1.34
N GLU A 44 -10.26 -11.98 -2.10
CA GLU A 44 -11.23 -10.89 -2.05
C GLU A 44 -12.15 -10.98 -0.81
N SER A 45 -12.55 -12.19 -0.41
CA SER A 45 -13.47 -12.44 0.70
C SER A 45 -12.79 -12.37 2.06
N VAL A 46 -11.51 -12.72 2.14
CA VAL A 46 -10.66 -12.44 3.30
C VAL A 46 -10.21 -11.00 3.13
N GLY A 47 -11.07 -10.07 3.56
CA GLY A 47 -10.89 -8.63 3.40
C GLY A 47 -9.52 -8.13 3.85
N MET A 48 -9.22 -6.87 3.56
CA MET A 48 -7.94 -6.22 3.87
C MET A 48 -7.65 -6.03 5.37
N HIS A 49 -8.15 -6.92 6.23
CA HIS A 49 -7.96 -6.90 7.68
C HIS A 49 -6.49 -7.09 8.11
N SER A 50 -5.65 -7.70 7.25
CA SER A 50 -4.20 -7.76 7.49
C SER A 50 -3.50 -6.56 6.89
N PHE A 51 -2.82 -5.77 7.74
CA PHE A 51 -2.02 -4.61 7.32
C PHE A 51 -1.05 -4.94 6.18
N ALA A 52 -0.42 -6.11 6.19
CA ALA A 52 0.51 -6.52 5.14
C ALA A 52 -0.17 -6.62 3.75
N ARG A 53 -1.41 -7.09 3.68
CA ARG A 53 -2.17 -7.16 2.42
C ARG A 53 -2.63 -5.78 1.97
N ALA A 54 -3.15 -4.99 2.92
CA ALA A 54 -3.54 -3.61 2.69
C ALA A 54 -2.36 -2.76 2.17
N TYR A 55 -1.16 -3.01 2.71
CA TYR A 55 0.09 -2.40 2.27
C TYR A 55 0.46 -2.82 0.85
N ILE A 56 0.44 -4.12 0.52
CA ILE A 56 0.75 -4.57 -0.84
C ILE A 56 -0.20 -3.94 -1.84
N ALA A 57 -1.51 -4.00 -1.60
CA ALA A 57 -2.52 -3.44 -2.50
C ALA A 57 -2.37 -1.91 -2.66
N SER A 58 -2.16 -1.19 -1.55
CA SER A 58 -1.98 0.27 -1.58
C SER A 58 -0.64 0.69 -2.20
N ALA A 59 0.42 -0.10 -2.01
CA ALA A 59 1.72 0.13 -2.63
C ALA A 59 1.66 -0.12 -4.14
N GLU A 60 0.94 -1.15 -4.60
CA GLU A 60 0.72 -1.42 -6.02
C GLU A 60 -0.01 -0.27 -6.71
N ALA A 61 -0.96 0.39 -6.03
CA ALA A 61 -1.67 1.54 -6.59
C ALA A 61 -0.76 2.74 -6.89
N VAL A 62 0.27 2.97 -6.06
CA VAL A 62 1.24 4.06 -6.27
C VAL A 62 2.48 3.63 -7.08
N LEU A 63 2.67 2.33 -7.30
CA LEU A 63 3.87 1.77 -7.93
C LEU A 63 4.13 2.32 -9.34
N PRO A 64 3.14 2.46 -10.25
CA PRO A 64 3.40 3.03 -11.57
C PRO A 64 3.89 4.48 -11.50
N ILE A 65 3.39 5.25 -10.54
CA ILE A 65 3.81 6.63 -10.32
C ILE A 65 5.23 6.65 -9.74
N LYS A 66 5.52 5.82 -8.73
CA LYS A 66 6.87 5.68 -8.17
C LYS A 66 7.90 5.25 -9.22
N ALA A 67 7.55 4.32 -10.10
CA ALA A 67 8.43 3.85 -11.17
C ALA A 67 8.77 4.97 -12.16
N ARG A 68 7.75 5.69 -12.66
CA ARG A 68 7.95 6.85 -13.52
C ARG A 68 8.78 7.94 -12.83
N TYR A 69 8.53 8.18 -11.55
CA TYR A 69 9.25 9.17 -10.78
C TYR A 69 10.72 8.81 -10.53
N ALA A 70 11.05 7.52 -10.45
CA ALA A 70 12.42 7.05 -10.28
C ALA A 70 13.31 7.34 -11.50
N GLU A 71 12.72 7.58 -12.66
CA GLU A 71 13.41 7.95 -13.91
C GLU A 71 13.66 9.46 -14.03
N GLU A 72 13.09 10.28 -13.14
CA GLU A 72 13.28 11.74 -13.15
C GLU A 72 14.67 12.13 -12.61
N ASP A 73 15.32 13.09 -13.28
CA ASP A 73 16.64 13.59 -12.88
C ASP A 73 16.59 14.39 -11.56
N ASN A 74 15.52 15.18 -11.37
CA ASN A 74 15.38 16.07 -10.21
C ASN A 74 14.37 15.54 -9.19
N ARG A 75 14.77 14.50 -8.44
CA ARG A 75 13.94 13.90 -7.40
C ARG A 75 13.85 14.80 -6.17
N SER A 76 12.65 14.82 -5.60
CA SER A 76 12.19 15.63 -4.49
C SER A 76 11.84 14.70 -3.34
N LEU A 77 12.52 14.87 -2.22
CA LEU A 77 12.24 14.12 -1.00
C LEU A 77 10.80 14.35 -0.52
N LEU A 78 10.21 15.51 -0.81
CA LEU A 78 8.80 15.80 -0.49
C LEU A 78 7.83 14.88 -1.25
N VAL A 79 8.10 14.65 -2.54
CA VAL A 79 7.27 13.80 -3.38
C VAL A 79 7.43 12.33 -2.98
N GLU A 80 8.66 11.89 -2.69
CA GLU A 80 8.92 10.54 -2.18
C GLU A 80 8.19 10.31 -0.84
N ALA A 81 8.28 11.27 0.09
CA ALA A 81 7.57 11.21 1.38
C ALA A 81 6.05 11.11 1.19
N LEU A 82 5.47 11.89 0.27
CA LEU A 82 4.04 11.84 -0.04
C LEU A 82 3.63 10.47 -0.59
N LEU A 83 4.38 9.92 -1.54
CA LEU A 83 4.04 8.64 -2.17
C LEU A 83 4.14 7.46 -1.20
N GLU A 84 5.02 7.53 -0.20
CA GLU A 84 5.08 6.55 0.88
C GLU A 84 3.93 6.72 1.88
N LEU A 85 3.67 7.95 2.33
CA LEU A 85 2.55 8.25 3.22
C LEU A 85 1.21 7.81 2.63
N LEU A 86 1.01 8.00 1.32
CA LEU A 86 -0.20 7.55 0.63
C LEU A 86 -0.36 6.02 0.68
N ALA A 87 0.71 5.27 0.41
CA ALA A 87 0.66 3.81 0.43
C ALA A 87 0.40 3.27 1.84
N GLU A 88 1.15 3.76 2.82
CA GLU A 88 1.06 3.29 4.21
C GLU A 88 -0.20 3.79 4.93
N GLY A 89 -0.61 5.03 4.65
CA GLY A 89 -1.85 5.59 5.17
C GLY A 89 -3.09 4.87 4.64
N ALA A 90 -3.12 4.56 3.34
CA ALA A 90 -4.19 3.76 2.76
C ALA A 90 -4.22 2.34 3.36
N ALA A 91 -3.05 1.74 3.59
CA ALA A 91 -2.94 0.45 4.26
C ALA A 91 -3.48 0.48 5.70
N ALA A 92 -3.15 1.52 6.46
CA ALA A 92 -3.62 1.71 7.83
C ALA A 92 -5.16 1.80 7.86
N VAL A 93 -5.75 2.66 7.01
CA VAL A 93 -7.20 2.85 6.90
C VAL A 93 -7.91 1.55 6.53
N GLN A 94 -7.45 0.88 5.47
CA GLN A 94 -8.08 -0.35 4.99
C GLN A 94 -7.99 -1.49 6.01
N SER A 95 -6.87 -1.58 6.75
CA SER A 95 -6.68 -2.58 7.79
C SER A 95 -7.49 -2.35 9.06
N CYS A 96 -8.14 -1.19 9.19
CA CYS A 96 -9.00 -0.83 10.32
C CYS A 96 -10.48 -0.77 9.95
N ALA A 97 -10.87 -1.12 8.72
CA ALA A 97 -12.25 -0.93 8.21
C ALA A 97 -13.34 -1.56 9.11
N ASP A 98 -13.03 -2.70 9.73
CA ASP A 98 -13.95 -3.45 10.59
C ASP A 98 -13.56 -3.43 12.07
N GLU A 99 -12.56 -2.63 12.44
CA GLU A 99 -12.10 -2.53 13.83
C GLU A 99 -12.98 -1.57 14.65
N GLN A 100 -13.39 -2.00 15.84
CA GLN A 100 -14.05 -1.15 16.83
C GLN A 100 -13.32 -1.25 18.17
N PRO A 101 -12.94 -0.12 18.80
CA PRO A 101 -13.12 1.26 18.33
C PRO A 101 -12.12 1.65 17.21
N LEU A 102 -12.61 2.34 16.18
CA LEU A 102 -11.82 2.71 15.00
C LEU A 102 -10.68 3.68 15.31
N ALA A 103 -10.96 4.76 16.03
CA ALA A 103 -10.03 5.88 16.22
C ALA A 103 -8.66 5.48 16.84
N PRO A 104 -8.59 4.80 18.00
CA PRO A 104 -7.30 4.46 18.61
C PRO A 104 -6.50 3.45 17.77
N GLN A 105 -7.19 2.60 17.02
CA GLN A 105 -6.55 1.61 16.17
C GLN A 105 -5.95 2.27 14.92
N LEU A 106 -6.71 3.17 14.28
CA LEU A 106 -6.23 3.92 13.14
C LEU A 106 -5.06 4.83 13.52
N GLU A 107 -5.12 5.49 14.68
CA GLU A 107 -4.01 6.29 15.21
C GLU A 107 -2.76 5.42 15.35
N ARG A 108 -2.86 4.27 16.04
CA ARG A 108 -1.74 3.36 16.25
C ARG A 108 -1.14 2.83 14.95
N LYS A 109 -1.97 2.50 13.95
CA LYS A 109 -1.50 1.93 12.68
C LYS A 109 -0.97 2.98 11.70
N SER A 110 -1.45 4.23 11.77
CA SER A 110 -0.99 5.32 10.92
C SER A 110 0.23 6.05 11.48
N LEU A 111 0.44 6.02 12.80
CA LEU A 111 1.52 6.74 13.46
C LEU A 111 2.92 6.50 12.84
N PRO A 112 3.36 5.27 12.54
CA PRO A 112 4.69 5.05 11.94
C PRO A 112 4.88 5.76 10.60
N ALA A 113 3.85 5.76 9.75
CA ALA A 113 3.88 6.44 8.45
C ALA A 113 3.91 7.97 8.61
N ILE A 114 3.17 8.48 9.60
CA ILE A 114 3.16 9.91 9.94
C ILE A 114 4.54 10.33 10.48
N GLU A 115 5.14 9.54 11.37
CA GLU A 115 6.48 9.80 11.91
C GLU A 115 7.54 9.82 10.81
N ALA A 116 7.56 8.82 9.94
CA ALA A 116 8.48 8.75 8.80
C ALA A 116 8.27 9.93 7.82
N PHE A 117 7.03 10.34 7.60
CA PHE A 117 6.72 11.53 6.81
C PHE A 117 7.28 12.79 7.47
N LEU A 118 6.99 13.00 8.76
CA LEU A 118 7.47 14.17 9.52
C LEU A 118 9.00 14.24 9.56
N GLU A 119 9.69 13.12 9.71
CA GLU A 119 11.15 13.06 9.63
C GLU A 119 11.67 13.63 8.30
N LYS A 120 11.06 13.22 7.18
CA LYS A 120 11.45 13.75 5.85
C LYS A 120 11.12 15.22 5.67
N ILE A 121 10.01 15.70 6.23
CA ILE A 121 9.67 17.13 6.22
C ILE A 121 10.67 17.94 7.05
N LEU A 122 11.09 17.42 8.21
CA LEU A 122 12.14 18.05 9.02
C LEU A 122 13.47 18.12 8.29
N LEU A 123 13.87 17.04 7.60
CA LEU A 123 15.08 17.05 6.76
C LEU A 123 15.03 18.13 5.68
N LEU A 124 13.87 18.32 5.04
CA LEU A 124 13.67 19.39 4.07
C LEU A 124 13.77 20.79 4.67
N ALA A 125 13.32 20.98 5.91
CA ALA A 125 13.32 22.27 6.58
C ALA A 125 14.70 22.66 7.13
N LEU A 126 15.50 21.67 7.55
CA LEU A 126 16.75 21.88 8.30
C LEU A 126 18.01 21.83 7.43
N GLN A 127 17.97 21.19 6.26
CA GLN A 127 19.14 21.11 5.38
C GLN A 127 19.42 22.42 4.64
N ASP A 128 20.70 22.77 4.50
CA ASP A 128 21.14 23.95 3.72
C ASP A 128 20.91 23.79 2.22
N SER A 129 20.89 22.54 1.72
CA SER A 129 20.60 22.19 0.33
C SER A 129 19.61 21.03 0.28
N PRO A 130 18.33 21.30 0.57
CA PRO A 130 17.31 20.27 0.65
C PRO A 130 17.06 19.67 -0.74
N ARG A 131 16.88 18.34 -0.78
CA ARG A 131 16.56 17.63 -2.02
C ARG A 131 15.10 17.90 -2.41
N THR A 132 14.86 18.98 -3.14
CA THR A 132 13.56 19.33 -3.71
C THR A 132 13.66 19.62 -5.20
N ALA A 133 12.58 19.30 -5.92
CA ALA A 133 12.46 19.70 -7.33
C ALA A 133 12.23 21.21 -7.48
N ASP A 134 11.63 21.83 -6.46
CA ASP A 134 11.36 23.26 -6.36
C ASP A 134 11.95 23.82 -5.04
N PRO A 135 12.91 24.76 -5.10
CA PRO A 135 13.48 25.39 -3.91
C PRO A 135 12.47 26.19 -3.07
N GLU A 136 11.43 26.75 -3.70
CA GLU A 136 10.42 27.54 -3.00
C GLU A 136 9.63 26.67 -2.01
N SER A 137 9.38 25.41 -2.38
CA SER A 137 8.71 24.42 -1.53
C SER A 137 9.44 24.22 -0.19
N ALA A 138 10.77 24.05 -0.20
CA ALA A 138 11.54 23.91 1.04
C ALA A 138 11.54 25.20 1.88
N ALA A 139 11.67 26.37 1.23
CA ALA A 139 11.63 27.66 1.91
C ALA A 139 10.28 27.90 2.62
N ARG A 140 9.17 27.50 1.98
CA ARG A 140 7.82 27.58 2.57
C ARG A 140 7.67 26.66 3.78
N ILE A 141 8.14 25.42 3.69
CA ILE A 141 8.12 24.46 4.80
C ILE A 141 8.94 24.99 5.98
N LYS A 142 10.16 25.46 5.73
CA LYS A 142 11.04 26.04 6.76
C LYS A 142 10.38 27.23 7.45
N LYS A 143 9.85 28.19 6.69
CA LYS A 143 9.15 29.37 7.23
C LYS A 143 7.96 28.97 8.10
N GLN A 144 7.18 27.96 7.71
CA GLN A 144 6.06 27.48 8.51
C GLN A 144 6.55 26.83 9.82
N LEU A 145 7.60 26.02 9.77
CA LEU A 145 8.18 25.39 10.96
C LEU A 145 8.72 26.45 11.93
N ASP A 146 9.47 27.42 11.45
CA ASP A 146 10.00 28.53 12.26
C ASP A 146 8.86 29.33 12.92
N SER A 147 7.75 29.55 12.21
CA SER A 147 6.58 30.22 12.74
C SER A 147 5.83 29.41 13.81
N LEU A 148 5.97 28.09 13.84
CA LEU A 148 5.37 27.23 14.87
C LEU A 148 6.24 27.12 16.11
N LEU A 149 7.57 27.11 15.93
CA LEU A 149 8.54 26.99 17.02
C LEU A 149 8.78 28.31 17.77
N ASN A 150 8.68 29.45 17.10
CA ASN A 150 8.92 30.78 17.69
C ASN A 150 7.63 31.48 18.17
N LYS A 151 6.60 30.71 18.53
CA LYS A 151 5.37 31.23 19.15
C LYS A 151 5.53 31.51 20.63
#